data_AF-A7RVF3-F1
#
_entry.id   AF-A7RVF3-F1
#
_cell.length_a   1.000
_cell.length_b   1.000
_cell.length_c   1.000
_cell.angle_alpha   90.00
_cell.angle_beta   90.00
_cell.angle_gamma   90.00
#
_symmetry.space_group_name_H-M   'P 1'
#
loop_
_entity.id
_entity.type
_entity.pdbx_description
1 polymer ?
#
loop_
_entity_poly.entity_id
_entity_poly.type
_entity_poly.pdbx_seq_one_letter_code
_entity_poly.pdbx_strand_id
1 'polypeptide(L)'
;MVDHLSHAHLVAEAVCVSMERHLSHKHPLYQMLKFHCRGVLTANVLGAPALLAPGQFMHTLYAYGWKGASKLVSGAAKSEDWIAHGFTEDLINRGVDDRGTLPYYPYRDDGKILNRALERFTKEYVQIYYKKKEDVLEDKELQAFAKEISVDGNGKIRRFPTSVRSVMQLRSIISRFLWIVVGRHTAVNYPLTDYVLYVPNAPTKLYNDSRAPADRFSLLNLPLRTVSETQCAFTSSLGTFRYDRLLDYASFLEDRAARRVVYRNFCRLNELVEPLLIRINNRRLKDGHLAYPYFIPRWLPNGIQT
;
A
#
# COMPACT_ATOMS: atom_id res chain seq x y z
N MET A 1 -11.18 -5.01 -3.42
CA MET A 1 -11.89 -3.82 -2.89
C MET A 1 -11.42 -3.45 -1.50
N VAL A 2 -11.66 -4.29 -0.48
CA VAL A 2 -11.29 -3.94 0.91
C VAL A 2 -9.78 -3.78 1.08
N ASP A 3 -8.97 -4.79 0.77
CA ASP A 3 -7.52 -4.72 0.98
C ASP A 3 -6.78 -3.72 0.09
N HIS A 4 -7.27 -3.50 -1.13
CA HIS A 4 -6.63 -2.60 -2.08
C HIS A 4 -7.14 -1.16 -1.92
N LEU A 5 -8.43 -0.91 -2.17
CA LEU A 5 -8.98 0.43 -2.15
C LEU A 5 -9.09 0.98 -0.71
N SER A 6 -9.71 0.25 0.21
CA SER A 6 -9.92 0.78 1.58
C SER A 6 -8.61 0.82 2.37
N HIS A 7 -7.98 -0.34 2.58
CA HIS A 7 -6.81 -0.47 3.45
C HIS A 7 -5.51 0.15 2.90
N ALA A 8 -5.45 0.50 1.61
CA ALA A 8 -4.30 1.21 1.03
C ALA A 8 -4.66 2.63 0.60
N HIS A 9 -5.47 2.78 -0.45
CA HIS A 9 -5.76 4.09 -1.05
C HIS A 9 -6.42 5.07 -0.08
N LEU A 10 -7.54 4.70 0.54
CA LEU A 10 -8.33 5.63 1.36
C LEU A 10 -7.65 5.96 2.69
N VAL A 11 -6.98 4.98 3.31
CA VAL A 11 -6.15 5.21 4.50
C VAL A 11 -4.98 6.14 4.20
N ALA A 12 -4.30 5.94 3.05
CA ALA A 12 -3.22 6.82 2.65
C ALA A 12 -3.69 8.24 2.35
N GLU A 13 -4.88 8.39 1.76
CA GLU A 13 -5.45 9.71 1.44
C GLU A 13 -5.69 10.56 2.70
N ALA A 14 -6.20 9.97 3.79
CA ALA A 14 -6.36 10.71 5.05
C ALA A 14 -5.03 11.32 5.52
N VAL A 15 -3.93 10.59 5.37
CA VAL A 15 -2.58 11.07 5.73
C VAL A 15 -2.13 12.16 4.76
N CYS A 16 -2.29 11.96 3.45
CA CYS A 16 -1.83 12.91 2.43
C CYS A 16 -2.63 14.22 2.41
N VAL A 17 -3.94 14.16 2.63
CA VAL A 17 -4.77 15.37 2.79
C VAL A 17 -4.36 16.14 4.05
N SER A 18 -4.14 15.45 5.17
CA SER A 18 -3.67 16.09 6.39
C SER A 18 -2.29 16.72 6.22
N MET A 19 -1.38 16.06 5.49
CA MET A 19 -0.07 16.60 5.13
C MET A 19 -0.20 17.94 4.40
N GLU A 20 -1.02 18.03 3.34
CA GLU A 20 -1.21 19.28 2.58
C GLU A 20 -1.88 20.40 3.41
N ARG A 21 -2.74 20.04 4.37
CA ARG A 21 -3.49 21.02 5.18
C ARG A 21 -2.72 21.56 6.38
N HIS A 22 -1.82 20.77 6.96
CA HIS A 22 -1.26 21.05 8.28
C HIS A 22 0.26 21.16 8.32
N LEU A 23 0.97 20.68 7.31
CA LEU A 23 2.42 20.80 7.24
C LEU A 23 2.80 21.87 6.21
N SER A 24 3.56 22.86 6.62
CA SER A 24 4.15 23.85 5.73
C SER A 24 4.99 23.17 4.65
N HIS A 25 5.06 23.77 3.45
CA HIS A 25 5.97 23.28 2.42
C HIS A 25 7.43 23.24 2.88
N LYS A 26 7.82 24.02 3.90
CA LYS A 26 9.16 23.97 4.50
C LYS A 26 9.32 22.93 5.61
N HIS A 27 8.22 22.33 6.07
CA HIS A 27 8.23 21.35 7.13
C HIS A 27 9.03 20.10 6.71
N PRO A 28 9.93 19.57 7.56
CA PRO A 28 10.79 18.45 7.17
C PRO A 28 10.03 17.18 6.76
N LEU A 29 8.89 16.90 7.40
CA LEU A 29 8.04 15.77 7.00
C LEU A 29 7.33 16.02 5.68
N TYR A 30 6.88 17.25 5.38
CA TYR A 30 6.28 17.59 4.08
C TYR A 30 7.27 17.32 2.94
N GLN A 31 8.53 17.74 3.12
CA GLN A 31 9.58 17.58 2.12
C GLN A 31 9.83 16.11 1.71
N MET A 32 9.59 15.15 2.60
CA MET A 32 9.69 13.71 2.30
C MET A 32 8.36 13.10 1.89
N LEU A 33 7.27 13.39 2.61
CA LEU A 33 5.96 12.80 2.37
C LEU A 33 5.36 13.21 1.01
N LYS A 34 5.68 14.39 0.47
CA LYS A 34 5.19 14.83 -0.86
C LYS A 34 5.53 13.84 -1.98
N PHE A 35 6.64 13.11 -1.86
CA PHE A 35 7.02 12.08 -2.84
C PHE A 35 6.24 10.78 -2.65
N HIS A 36 5.91 10.44 -1.40
CA HIS A 36 5.12 9.25 -1.04
C HIS A 36 3.60 9.45 -1.20
N CYS A 37 3.13 10.70 -1.24
CA CYS A 37 1.75 11.10 -1.45
C CYS A 37 1.40 11.47 -2.91
N ARG A 38 2.41 11.65 -3.77
CA ARG A 38 2.29 12.21 -5.12
C ARG A 38 1.14 11.63 -5.96
N GLY A 39 0.97 10.31 -5.96
CA GLY A 39 -0.05 9.64 -6.78
C GLY A 39 -1.38 9.36 -6.06
N VAL A 40 -1.40 9.46 -4.72
CA VAL A 40 -2.55 9.02 -3.90
C VAL A 40 -3.80 9.84 -4.22
N LEU A 41 -3.70 11.17 -4.21
CA LEU A 41 -4.86 12.05 -4.40
C LEU A 41 -5.45 11.91 -5.80
N THR A 42 -4.60 11.94 -6.83
CA THR A 42 -5.05 11.79 -8.23
C THR A 42 -5.71 10.43 -8.46
N ALA A 43 -5.09 9.35 -7.98
CA ALA A 43 -5.65 8.01 -8.10
C ALA A 43 -7.01 7.89 -7.40
N ASN A 44 -7.20 8.54 -6.25
CA ASN A 44 -8.46 8.44 -5.52
C ASN A 44 -9.56 9.32 -6.12
N VAL A 45 -9.24 10.55 -6.53
CA VAL A 45 -10.20 11.48 -7.17
C VAL A 45 -10.72 10.92 -8.49
N LEU A 46 -9.86 10.30 -9.30
CA LEU A 46 -10.26 9.72 -10.59
C LEU A 46 -10.76 8.29 -10.45
N GLY A 47 -10.10 7.49 -9.62
CA GLY A 47 -10.34 6.06 -9.47
C GLY A 47 -11.64 5.75 -8.73
N ALA A 48 -11.95 6.44 -7.62
CA ALA A 48 -13.16 6.11 -6.86
C ALA A 48 -14.45 6.24 -7.70
N PRO A 49 -14.67 7.31 -8.49
CA PRO A 49 -15.80 7.37 -9.43
C PRO A 49 -15.75 6.29 -10.51
N ALA A 50 -14.59 6.07 -11.14
CA ALA A 50 -14.40 5.04 -12.18
C ALA A 50 -14.53 3.60 -11.64
N LEU A 51 -14.48 3.40 -10.33
CA LEU A 51 -14.71 2.10 -9.70
C LEU A 51 -16.17 1.96 -9.25
N LEU A 52 -16.68 2.94 -8.50
CA LEU A 52 -17.87 2.82 -7.65
C LEU A 52 -19.14 3.42 -8.26
N ALA A 53 -19.06 4.22 -9.32
CA ALA A 53 -20.26 4.82 -9.90
C ALA A 53 -21.11 3.80 -10.68
N PRO A 54 -22.43 4.04 -10.83
CA PRO A 54 -23.28 3.20 -11.66
C PRO A 54 -22.73 3.09 -13.10
N GLY A 55 -22.57 1.86 -13.56
CA GLY A 55 -22.13 1.54 -14.93
C GLY A 55 -20.61 1.40 -15.07
N GLN A 56 -19.87 1.63 -13.98
CA GLN A 56 -18.41 1.54 -13.96
C GLN A 56 -17.90 0.16 -13.49
N PHE A 57 -16.59 0.00 -13.27
CA PHE A 57 -15.93 -1.30 -13.12
C PHE A 57 -16.56 -2.21 -12.06
N MET A 58 -16.92 -1.71 -10.88
CA MET A 58 -17.55 -2.57 -9.86
C MET A 58 -18.97 -3.00 -10.25
N HIS A 59 -19.69 -2.19 -11.03
CA HIS A 59 -21.01 -2.56 -11.55
C HIS A 59 -20.89 -3.66 -12.61
N THR A 60 -19.91 -3.54 -13.50
CA THR A 60 -19.82 -4.40 -14.68
C THR A 60 -19.09 -5.71 -14.41
N LEU A 61 -18.06 -5.69 -13.55
CA LEU A 61 -17.19 -6.85 -13.33
C LEU A 61 -17.64 -7.76 -12.19
N TYR A 62 -18.17 -7.20 -11.09
CA TYR A 62 -18.41 -7.99 -9.88
C TYR A 62 -19.90 -8.29 -9.64
N ALA A 63 -20.18 -9.47 -9.08
CA ALA A 63 -21.55 -9.92 -8.80
C ALA A 63 -22.30 -9.01 -7.79
N TYR A 64 -21.56 -8.38 -6.86
CA TYR A 64 -22.14 -7.48 -5.87
C TYR A 64 -22.50 -6.08 -6.44
N GLY A 65 -22.07 -5.78 -7.67
CA GLY A 65 -22.35 -4.53 -8.36
C GLY A 65 -21.85 -3.27 -7.62
N TRP A 66 -22.18 -2.09 -8.14
CA TRP A 66 -21.71 -0.84 -7.53
C TRP A 66 -22.27 -0.61 -6.11
N LYS A 67 -23.53 -0.96 -5.85
CA LYS A 67 -24.16 -0.80 -4.52
C LYS A 67 -23.47 -1.66 -3.46
N GLY A 68 -23.18 -2.92 -3.80
CA GLY A 68 -22.45 -3.81 -2.91
C GLY A 68 -21.03 -3.33 -2.68
N ALA A 69 -20.35 -2.83 -3.73
CA ALA A 69 -19.03 -2.25 -3.63
C ALA A 69 -19.00 -1.05 -2.66
N SER A 70 -19.94 -0.11 -2.80
CA SER A 70 -20.07 1.03 -1.90
C SER A 70 -20.33 0.58 -0.47
N LYS A 71 -21.20 -0.41 -0.25
CA LYS A 71 -21.45 -0.96 1.09
C LYS A 71 -20.20 -1.58 1.72
N LEU A 72 -19.40 -2.32 0.93
CA LEU A 72 -18.14 -2.91 1.40
C LEU A 72 -17.13 -1.82 1.77
N VAL A 73 -16.94 -0.81 0.93
CA VAL A 73 -16.00 0.29 1.18
C VAL A 73 -16.44 1.12 2.39
N SER A 74 -17.72 1.49 2.48
CA SER A 74 -18.25 2.22 3.64
C SER A 74 -18.19 1.39 4.93
N GLY A 75 -18.33 0.07 4.84
CA GLY A 75 -18.14 -0.84 5.97
C GLY A 75 -16.69 -0.86 6.43
N ALA A 76 -15.75 -1.08 5.50
CA ALA A 76 -14.32 -1.09 5.76
C ALA A 76 -13.83 0.24 6.37
N ALA A 77 -14.30 1.38 5.85
CA ALA A 77 -13.99 2.71 6.37
C ALA A 77 -14.31 2.87 7.88
N LYS A 78 -15.39 2.23 8.36
CA LYS A 78 -15.78 2.27 9.78
C LYS A 78 -14.92 1.37 10.67
N SER A 79 -14.24 0.40 10.07
CA SER A 79 -13.34 -0.53 10.76
C SER A 79 -11.87 -0.15 10.64
N GLU A 80 -11.53 0.97 9.97
CA GLU A 80 -10.14 1.37 9.75
C GLU A 80 -9.41 1.58 11.07
N ASP A 81 -8.28 0.91 11.18
CA ASP A 81 -7.52 0.83 12.41
C ASP A 81 -6.03 0.97 12.15
N TRP A 82 -5.48 2.08 12.63
CA TRP A 82 -4.10 2.45 12.38
C TRP A 82 -3.10 1.40 12.87
N ILE A 83 -3.38 0.68 13.95
CA ILE A 83 -2.45 -0.31 14.49
C ILE A 83 -2.46 -1.57 13.62
N ALA A 84 -3.64 -1.98 13.13
CA ALA A 84 -3.79 -3.14 12.27
C ALA A 84 -3.13 -2.97 10.89
N HIS A 85 -2.88 -1.74 10.46
CA HIS A 85 -2.18 -1.45 9.21
C HIS A 85 -0.65 -1.66 9.27
N GLY A 86 -0.09 -1.87 10.46
CA GLY A 86 1.32 -2.22 10.63
C GLY A 86 1.64 -3.60 10.08
N PHE A 87 2.79 -3.73 9.41
CA PHE A 87 3.21 -4.99 8.78
C PHE A 87 3.32 -6.14 9.79
N THR A 88 4.05 -5.91 10.87
CA THR A 88 4.30 -6.93 11.90
C THR A 88 3.02 -7.26 12.65
N GLU A 89 2.24 -6.23 12.99
CA GLU A 89 0.97 -6.38 13.69
C GLU A 89 -0.04 -7.17 12.85
N ASP A 90 -0.14 -6.92 11.55
CA ASP A 90 -0.96 -7.69 10.62
C ASP A 90 -0.61 -9.19 10.62
N LEU A 91 0.69 -9.51 10.53
CA LEU A 91 1.16 -10.90 10.51
C LEU A 91 0.86 -11.64 11.82
N ILE A 92 1.06 -10.96 12.97
CA ILE A 92 0.77 -11.52 14.29
C ILE A 92 -0.73 -11.73 14.47
N ASN A 93 -1.55 -10.71 14.14
CA ASN A 93 -3.00 -10.77 14.31
C ASN A 93 -3.64 -11.88 13.46
N ARG A 94 -3.06 -12.19 12.30
CA ARG A 94 -3.51 -13.30 11.44
C ARG A 94 -2.92 -14.66 11.82
N GLY A 95 -1.99 -14.72 12.78
CA GLY A 95 -1.36 -15.96 13.22
C GLY A 95 -0.38 -16.56 12.20
N VAL A 96 0.19 -15.73 11.31
CA VAL A 96 1.02 -16.18 10.18
C VAL A 96 2.49 -15.76 10.28
N ASP A 97 2.88 -15.12 11.38
CA ASP A 97 4.26 -14.64 11.58
C ASP A 97 5.27 -15.79 11.84
N ASP A 98 4.78 -16.93 12.32
CA ASP A 98 5.60 -18.08 12.67
C ASP A 98 6.01 -18.90 11.43
N ARG A 99 7.33 -19.08 11.26
CA ARG A 99 7.91 -19.88 10.18
C ARG A 99 7.85 -21.39 10.49
N GLY A 100 7.76 -21.79 11.75
CA GLY A 100 7.58 -23.19 12.11
C GLY A 100 6.23 -23.72 11.61
N THR A 101 5.18 -22.94 11.86
CA THR A 101 3.79 -23.28 11.46
C THR A 101 3.51 -23.03 9.99
N LEU A 102 3.99 -21.91 9.41
CA LEU A 102 3.82 -21.59 7.99
C LEU A 102 5.19 -21.37 7.33
N PRO A 103 5.86 -22.44 6.86
CA PRO A 103 7.25 -22.36 6.39
C PRO A 103 7.42 -21.51 5.13
N TYR A 104 6.49 -21.63 4.19
CA TYR A 104 6.54 -20.93 2.91
C TYR A 104 5.54 -19.79 2.86
N TYR A 105 6.01 -18.56 3.14
CA TYR A 105 5.18 -17.37 2.99
C TYR A 105 6.02 -16.17 2.48
N PRO A 106 6.24 -16.07 1.15
CA PRO A 106 7.13 -15.07 0.56
C PRO A 106 6.78 -13.62 0.90
N TYR A 107 5.49 -13.27 0.93
CA TYR A 107 5.03 -11.95 1.34
C TYR A 107 5.54 -11.58 2.75
N ARG A 108 5.47 -12.50 3.71
CA ARG A 108 6.00 -12.30 5.06
C ARG A 108 7.52 -12.15 5.02
N ASP A 109 8.20 -13.09 4.38
CA ASP A 109 9.65 -13.19 4.49
C ASP A 109 10.36 -12.03 3.77
N ASP A 110 9.91 -11.68 2.57
CA ASP A 110 10.44 -10.55 1.79
C ASP A 110 9.94 -9.22 2.37
N GLY A 111 8.68 -9.18 2.83
CA GLY A 111 8.09 -8.02 3.50
C GLY A 111 8.86 -7.64 4.76
N LYS A 112 9.34 -8.61 5.56
CA LYS A 112 10.22 -8.36 6.72
C LYS A 112 11.52 -7.68 6.32
N ILE A 113 12.06 -7.98 5.14
CA ILE A 113 13.27 -7.33 4.64
C ILE A 113 12.96 -5.89 4.24
N LEU A 114 11.92 -5.68 3.44
CA LEU A 114 11.51 -4.35 2.98
C LEU A 114 11.07 -3.44 4.14
N ASN A 115 10.21 -3.93 5.04
CA ASN A 115 9.72 -3.17 6.18
C ASN A 115 10.88 -2.67 7.08
N ARG A 116 11.89 -3.52 7.33
CA ARG A 116 13.10 -3.10 8.06
C ARG A 116 13.91 -2.02 7.33
N ALA A 117 13.94 -2.05 6.00
CA ALA A 117 14.58 -0.99 5.22
C ALA A 117 13.82 0.34 5.35
N LEU A 118 12.49 0.30 5.30
CA LEU A 118 11.62 1.48 5.50
C LEU A 118 11.75 2.04 6.92
N GLU A 119 11.67 1.19 7.95
CA GLU A 119 11.86 1.61 9.35
C GLU A 119 13.23 2.25 9.59
N ARG A 120 14.29 1.70 8.97
CA ARG A 120 15.64 2.28 9.03
C ARG A 120 15.67 3.66 8.37
N PHE A 121 15.14 3.78 7.16
CA PHE A 121 15.06 5.05 6.45
C PHE A 121 14.30 6.09 7.30
N THR A 122 13.12 5.75 7.79
CA THR A 122 12.32 6.62 8.65
C THR A 122 13.09 7.06 9.89
N LYS A 123 13.77 6.13 10.58
CA LYS A 123 14.59 6.44 11.75
C LYS A 123 15.68 7.46 11.39
N GLU A 124 16.45 7.19 10.34
CA GLU A 124 17.57 8.05 9.92
C GLU A 124 17.07 9.45 9.49
N TYR A 125 15.94 9.54 8.78
CA TYR A 125 15.38 10.82 8.32
C TYR A 125 14.82 11.64 9.48
N VAL A 126 13.97 11.04 10.33
CA VAL A 126 13.34 11.72 11.48
C VAL A 126 14.41 12.22 12.46
N GLN A 127 15.51 11.49 12.64
CA GLN A 127 16.62 11.87 13.53
C GLN A 127 17.38 13.13 13.12
N ILE A 128 17.26 13.57 11.87
CA ILE A 128 17.86 14.85 11.44
C ILE A 128 17.20 16.02 12.19
N TYR A 129 15.87 15.93 12.36
CA TYR A 129 15.02 17.05 12.78
C TYR A 129 14.50 16.92 14.21
N TYR A 130 14.21 15.70 14.67
CA TYR A 130 13.66 15.43 16.00
C TYR A 130 14.64 14.58 16.81
N LYS A 131 15.40 15.24 17.70
CA LYS A 131 16.45 14.62 18.52
C LYS A 131 15.94 14.22 19.89
N LYS A 132 15.04 15.01 20.46
CA LYS A 132 14.47 14.82 21.80
C LYS A 132 12.94 14.93 21.77
N LYS A 133 12.31 14.64 22.90
CA LYS A 133 10.85 14.58 23.03
C LYS A 133 10.21 15.96 22.81
N GLU A 134 10.89 17.00 23.26
CA GLU A 134 10.43 18.39 23.24
C GLU A 134 10.26 18.87 21.80
N ASP A 135 11.19 18.52 20.89
CA ASP A 135 11.11 18.86 19.47
C ASP A 135 9.79 18.35 18.83
N VAL A 136 9.25 17.24 19.32
CA VAL A 136 7.98 16.66 18.82
C VAL A 136 6.77 17.33 19.49
N LEU A 137 6.86 17.62 20.78
CA LEU A 137 5.74 18.20 21.54
C LEU A 137 5.48 19.66 21.16
N GLU A 138 6.53 20.40 20.85
CA GLU A 138 6.47 21.83 20.51
C GLU A 138 6.06 22.07 19.04
N ASP A 139 6.14 21.05 18.19
CA ASP A 139 5.77 21.11 16.78
C ASP A 139 4.24 21.12 16.58
N LYS A 140 3.68 22.33 16.51
CA LYS A 140 2.24 22.55 16.35
C LYS A 140 1.69 22.04 15.01
N GLU A 141 2.50 22.07 13.96
CA GLU A 141 2.12 21.56 12.63
C GLU A 141 1.93 20.04 12.70
N LEU A 142 2.90 19.34 13.31
CA LEU A 142 2.81 17.89 13.55
C LEU A 142 1.61 17.51 14.43
N GLN A 143 1.32 18.28 15.48
CA GLN A 143 0.17 17.99 16.34
C GLN A 143 -1.15 18.18 15.58
N ALA A 144 -1.28 19.23 14.77
CA ALA A 144 -2.47 19.45 13.94
C ALA A 144 -2.64 18.35 12.89
N PHE A 145 -1.54 17.98 12.23
CA PHE A 145 -1.49 16.86 11.28
C PHE A 145 -2.00 15.56 11.90
N ALA A 146 -1.53 15.21 13.10
CA ALA A 146 -1.94 13.99 13.76
C ALA A 146 -3.40 14.02 14.22
N LYS A 147 -3.86 15.16 14.76
CA LYS A 147 -5.24 15.35 15.19
C LYS A 147 -6.23 15.17 14.04
N GLU A 148 -5.94 15.74 12.88
CA GLU A 148 -6.83 15.66 11.71
C GLU A 148 -7.05 14.22 11.22
N ILE A 149 -6.03 13.36 11.28
CA ILE A 149 -6.13 11.96 10.84
C ILE A 149 -6.90 11.09 11.86
N SER A 150 -6.81 11.45 13.14
CA SER A 150 -7.38 10.70 14.24
C SER A 150 -8.92 10.66 14.26
N VAL A 151 -9.48 9.90 15.20
CA VAL A 151 -10.92 9.85 15.48
C VAL A 151 -11.53 11.22 15.82
N ASP A 152 -10.71 12.14 16.33
CA ASP A 152 -11.13 13.49 16.72
C ASP A 152 -11.13 14.47 15.53
N GLY A 153 -10.50 14.10 14.42
CA GLY A 153 -10.42 14.89 13.18
C GLY A 153 -11.32 14.36 12.07
N ASN A 154 -11.03 14.77 10.83
CA ASN A 154 -11.78 14.35 9.65
C ASN A 154 -11.39 12.96 9.13
N GLY A 155 -10.19 12.47 9.42
CA GLY A 155 -9.70 11.16 8.96
C GLY A 155 -10.43 9.98 9.62
N LYS A 156 -10.91 10.14 10.86
CA LYS A 156 -11.69 9.14 11.61
C LYS A 156 -11.01 7.77 11.75
N ILE A 157 -9.68 7.71 11.64
CA ILE A 157 -8.93 6.44 11.74
C ILE A 157 -8.79 6.04 13.20
N ARG A 158 -9.30 4.84 13.56
CA ARG A 158 -9.24 4.32 14.93
C ARG A 158 -7.80 4.03 15.33
N ARG A 159 -7.48 4.28 16.61
CA ARG A 159 -6.14 4.09 17.20
C ARG A 159 -5.01 4.86 16.50
N PHE A 160 -5.31 5.76 15.56
CA PHE A 160 -4.37 6.80 15.16
C PHE A 160 -4.24 7.80 16.31
N PRO A 161 -3.02 8.18 16.74
CA PRO A 161 -2.86 9.04 17.90
C PRO A 161 -3.35 10.48 17.62
N THR A 162 -4.23 11.01 18.47
CA THR A 162 -4.68 12.42 18.41
C THR A 162 -3.53 13.43 18.58
N SER A 163 -2.45 13.02 19.23
CA SER A 163 -1.24 13.84 19.44
C SER A 163 0.01 12.98 19.43
N VAL A 164 1.11 13.50 18.91
CA VAL A 164 2.40 12.78 18.86
C VAL A 164 3.23 13.17 20.07
N ARG A 165 3.59 12.19 20.90
CA ARG A 165 4.17 12.41 22.23
C ARG A 165 5.64 12.06 22.35
N SER A 166 6.21 11.40 21.34
CA SER A 166 7.63 11.02 21.33
C SER A 166 8.17 10.83 19.92
N VAL A 167 9.49 10.92 19.78
CA VAL A 167 10.20 10.63 18.52
C VAL A 167 9.97 9.19 18.07
N MET A 168 9.84 8.25 19.01
CA MET A 168 9.57 6.84 18.70
C MET A 168 8.18 6.66 18.08
N GLN A 169 7.17 7.32 18.65
CA GLN A 169 5.81 7.30 18.10
C GLN A 169 5.78 7.94 16.71
N LEU A 170 6.47 9.07 16.51
CA LEU A 170 6.60 9.70 15.19
C LEU A 170 7.19 8.73 14.15
N ARG A 171 8.30 8.06 14.50
CA ARG A 171 8.92 7.07 13.61
C ARG A 171 7.97 5.91 13.29
N SER A 172 7.20 5.42 14.27
CA SER A 172 6.21 4.37 14.04
C SER A 172 5.09 4.82 13.09
N ILE A 173 4.58 6.04 13.26
CA ILE A 173 3.56 6.61 12.35
C ILE A 173 4.10 6.67 10.91
N ILE A 174 5.27 7.29 10.73
CA ILE A 174 5.83 7.49 9.38
C ILE A 174 6.21 6.16 8.73
N SER A 175 6.86 5.25 9.45
CA SER A 175 7.25 3.93 8.90
C SER A 175 6.04 3.09 8.51
N ARG A 176 4.96 3.12 9.31
CA ARG A 176 3.71 2.45 8.97
C ARG A 176 3.04 3.07 7.74
N PHE A 177 3.02 4.40 7.64
CA PHE A 177 2.52 5.07 6.43
C PHE A 177 3.31 4.62 5.19
N LEU A 178 4.65 4.62 5.26
CA LEU A 178 5.49 4.14 4.16
C LEU A 178 5.21 2.66 3.84
N TRP A 179 4.98 1.81 4.85
CA TRP A 179 4.58 0.43 4.60
C TRP A 179 3.25 0.34 3.84
N ILE A 180 2.25 1.16 4.18
CA ILE A 180 0.95 1.16 3.50
C ILE A 180 1.11 1.51 2.01
N VAL A 181 1.78 2.64 1.71
CA VAL A 181 1.86 3.15 0.34
C VAL A 181 2.90 2.44 -0.53
N VAL A 182 3.90 1.80 0.08
CA VAL A 182 4.93 1.03 -0.64
C VAL A 182 4.66 -0.47 -0.55
N GLY A 183 4.76 -1.06 0.65
CA GLY A 183 4.70 -2.50 0.85
C GLY A 183 3.31 -3.09 0.59
N ARG A 184 2.30 -2.64 1.35
CA ARG A 184 0.92 -3.14 1.24
C ARG A 184 0.37 -2.90 -0.17
N HIS A 185 0.38 -1.66 -0.65
CA HIS A 185 -0.13 -1.33 -1.98
C HIS A 185 0.52 -2.18 -3.08
N THR A 186 1.85 -2.28 -3.09
CA THR A 186 2.57 -3.11 -4.06
C THR A 186 2.09 -4.56 -4.05
N ALA A 187 1.95 -5.14 -2.85
CA ALA A 187 1.59 -6.55 -2.69
C ALA A 187 0.15 -6.88 -3.13
N VAL A 188 -0.75 -5.89 -3.16
CA VAL A 188 -2.16 -6.09 -3.55
C VAL A 188 -2.50 -5.53 -4.93
N ASN A 189 -1.62 -4.71 -5.52
CA ASN A 189 -1.84 -4.08 -6.82
C ASN A 189 -1.05 -4.74 -7.96
N TYR A 190 0.27 -4.84 -7.85
CA TYR A 190 1.09 -5.28 -8.98
C TYR A 190 0.95 -6.76 -9.37
N PRO A 191 0.70 -7.70 -8.41
CA PRO A 191 0.38 -9.09 -8.75
C PRO A 191 -0.90 -9.25 -9.59
N LEU A 192 -1.76 -8.22 -9.68
CA LEU A 192 -2.96 -8.28 -10.51
C LEU A 192 -2.63 -8.66 -11.96
N THR A 193 -1.50 -8.19 -12.50
CA THR A 193 -1.06 -8.52 -13.87
C THR A 193 -0.71 -9.99 -14.07
N ASP A 194 -0.23 -10.68 -13.04
CA ASP A 194 0.15 -12.10 -13.14
C ASP A 194 -1.01 -13.05 -12.79
N TYR A 195 -1.83 -12.67 -11.79
CA TYR A 195 -2.87 -13.55 -11.24
C TYR A 195 -4.27 -13.23 -11.75
N VAL A 196 -4.62 -11.96 -11.93
CA VAL A 196 -6.01 -11.52 -12.20
C VAL A 196 -6.26 -11.27 -13.68
N LEU A 197 -5.20 -11.01 -14.45
CA LEU A 197 -5.26 -10.83 -15.90
C LEU A 197 -5.67 -12.13 -16.61
N TYR A 198 -5.22 -13.29 -16.11
CA TYR A 198 -5.72 -14.57 -16.56
C TYR A 198 -7.06 -14.89 -15.87
N VAL A 199 -8.15 -14.49 -16.53
CA VAL A 199 -9.52 -14.52 -15.97
C VAL A 199 -9.92 -15.86 -15.34
N PRO A 200 -9.60 -17.05 -15.90
CA PRO A 200 -9.95 -18.31 -15.25
C PRO A 200 -9.30 -18.52 -13.87
N ASN A 201 -8.16 -17.91 -13.58
CA ASN A 201 -7.50 -18.01 -12.27
C ASN A 201 -8.20 -17.14 -11.21
N ALA A 202 -8.73 -15.98 -11.58
CA ALA A 202 -9.43 -15.09 -10.66
C ALA A 202 -10.61 -14.38 -11.33
N PRO A 203 -11.71 -15.09 -11.64
CA PRO A 203 -12.87 -14.49 -12.29
C PRO A 203 -13.58 -13.54 -11.32
N THR A 204 -13.91 -12.33 -11.80
CA THR A 204 -14.59 -11.31 -10.98
C THR A 204 -16.04 -11.65 -10.64
N LYS A 205 -16.66 -12.54 -11.40
CA LYS A 205 -17.97 -13.14 -11.14
C LYS A 205 -18.14 -14.48 -11.86
N LEU A 206 -19.07 -15.29 -11.39
CA LEU A 206 -19.47 -16.55 -12.03
C LEU A 206 -20.92 -16.46 -12.50
N TYR A 207 -21.24 -17.22 -13.54
CA TYR A 207 -22.55 -17.27 -14.17
C TYR A 207 -23.24 -18.61 -13.89
N ASN A 208 -24.54 -18.56 -13.61
CA ASN A 208 -25.38 -19.75 -13.60
C ASN A 208 -25.94 -19.97 -15.01
N ASP A 209 -25.17 -20.66 -15.85
CA ASP A 209 -25.55 -20.97 -17.23
C ASP A 209 -26.37 -22.25 -17.28
N SER A 210 -27.55 -22.21 -17.90
CA SER A 210 -28.46 -23.37 -17.98
C SER A 210 -27.89 -24.56 -18.77
N ARG A 211 -26.83 -24.34 -19.56
CA ARG A 211 -26.11 -25.38 -20.29
C ARG A 211 -25.01 -26.02 -19.44
N ALA A 212 -24.63 -25.41 -18.32
CA ALA A 212 -23.74 -26.02 -17.35
C ALA A 212 -24.49 -27.10 -16.56
N PRO A 213 -23.89 -28.26 -16.27
CA PRO A 213 -24.51 -29.23 -15.38
C PRO A 213 -24.69 -28.61 -13.98
N ALA A 214 -25.83 -28.85 -13.34
CA ALA A 214 -26.15 -28.25 -12.05
C ALA A 214 -25.28 -28.77 -10.88
N ASP A 215 -24.65 -29.94 -11.05
CA ASP A 215 -23.92 -30.68 -10.01
C ASP A 215 -22.41 -30.44 -10.03
N ARG A 216 -21.87 -29.74 -11.05
CA ARG A 216 -20.42 -29.57 -11.21
C ARG A 216 -20.07 -28.26 -11.91
N PHE A 217 -18.84 -27.80 -11.69
CA PHE A 217 -18.31 -26.65 -12.41
C PHE A 217 -18.13 -26.93 -13.90
N SER A 218 -18.41 -25.92 -14.72
CA SER A 218 -18.18 -25.90 -16.16
C SER A 218 -17.49 -24.59 -16.56
N LEU A 219 -16.75 -24.60 -17.67
CA LEU A 219 -16.22 -23.38 -18.29
C LEU A 219 -17.34 -22.39 -18.65
N LEU A 220 -18.56 -22.87 -18.83
CA LEU A 220 -19.75 -22.03 -19.06
C LEU A 220 -20.12 -21.16 -17.85
N ASN A 221 -19.62 -21.48 -16.65
CA ASN A 221 -19.80 -20.64 -15.46
C ASN A 221 -18.82 -19.45 -15.43
N LEU A 222 -17.78 -19.43 -16.26
CA LEU A 222 -16.82 -18.33 -16.31
C LEU A 222 -17.40 -17.09 -17.02
N PRO A 223 -16.81 -15.91 -16.80
CA PRO A 223 -17.23 -14.70 -17.50
C PRO A 223 -17.21 -14.85 -19.02
N LEU A 224 -18.24 -14.32 -19.67
CA LEU A 224 -18.28 -14.17 -21.12
C LEU A 224 -17.10 -13.32 -21.62
N ARG A 225 -16.79 -13.45 -22.91
CA ARG A 225 -15.67 -12.77 -23.56
C ARG A 225 -15.60 -11.27 -23.26
N THR A 226 -16.72 -10.55 -23.37
CA THR A 226 -16.78 -9.10 -23.17
C THR A 226 -16.46 -8.69 -21.72
N VAL A 227 -16.91 -9.47 -20.74
CA VAL A 227 -16.60 -9.24 -19.33
C VAL A 227 -15.14 -9.58 -19.04
N SER A 228 -14.64 -10.67 -19.63
CA SER A 228 -13.24 -11.06 -19.54
C SER A 228 -12.32 -9.96 -20.11
N GLU A 229 -12.64 -9.43 -21.30
CA GLU A 229 -11.91 -8.31 -21.91
C GLU A 229 -11.93 -7.06 -21.01
N THR A 230 -13.09 -6.73 -20.44
CA THR A 230 -13.21 -5.60 -19.50
C THR A 230 -12.36 -5.82 -18.24
N GLN A 231 -12.35 -7.04 -17.70
CA GLN A 231 -11.53 -7.41 -16.55
C GLN A 231 -10.04 -7.28 -16.89
N CYS A 232 -9.63 -7.74 -18.08
CA CYS A 232 -8.25 -7.63 -18.51
C CYS A 232 -7.81 -6.17 -18.65
N ALA A 233 -8.63 -5.34 -19.29
CA ALA A 233 -8.37 -3.91 -19.44
C ALA A 233 -8.24 -3.21 -18.08
N PHE A 234 -9.18 -3.46 -17.17
CA PHE A 234 -9.18 -2.94 -15.80
C PHE A 234 -7.93 -3.37 -15.01
N THR A 235 -7.58 -4.65 -15.08
CA THR A 235 -6.40 -5.20 -14.39
C THR A 235 -5.12 -4.58 -14.92
N SER A 236 -5.04 -4.40 -16.24
CA SER A 236 -3.88 -3.82 -16.92
C SER A 236 -3.71 -2.35 -16.57
N SER A 237 -4.80 -1.58 -16.49
CA SER A 237 -4.71 -0.16 -16.13
C SER A 237 -4.17 0.03 -14.71
N LEU A 238 -4.53 -0.83 -13.76
CA LEU A 238 -4.05 -0.73 -12.38
C LEU A 238 -2.61 -1.22 -12.18
N GLY A 239 -2.25 -2.36 -12.78
CA GLY A 239 -1.05 -3.10 -12.39
C GLY A 239 0.21 -2.83 -13.22
N THR A 240 0.15 -1.97 -14.23
CA THR A 240 1.27 -1.80 -15.18
C THR A 240 2.09 -0.52 -14.94
N PHE A 241 1.47 0.55 -14.45
CA PHE A 241 2.11 1.86 -14.35
C PHE A 241 2.99 2.00 -13.10
N ARG A 242 4.21 2.51 -13.30
CA ARG A 242 5.18 2.91 -12.27
C ARG A 242 5.92 4.14 -12.76
N TYR A 243 5.66 5.29 -12.15
CA TYR A 243 6.24 6.57 -12.55
C TYR A 243 7.66 6.76 -12.04
N ASP A 244 7.89 6.35 -10.79
CA ASP A 244 9.15 6.56 -10.08
C ASP A 244 9.59 5.29 -9.34
N ARG A 245 10.72 5.40 -8.64
CA ARG A 245 11.29 4.32 -7.84
C ARG A 245 11.48 4.75 -6.39
N LEU A 246 11.27 3.82 -5.47
CA LEU A 246 11.42 4.05 -4.04
C LEU A 246 12.75 4.75 -3.68
N LEU A 247 12.63 5.94 -3.09
CA LEU A 247 13.68 6.86 -2.65
C LEU A 247 14.54 7.50 -3.75
N ASP A 248 14.08 7.51 -5.00
CA ASP A 248 14.80 8.12 -6.15
C ASP A 248 14.77 9.66 -6.20
N TYR A 249 14.35 10.32 -5.12
CA TYR A 249 14.08 11.76 -5.09
C TYR A 249 15.11 12.60 -4.31
N ALA A 250 16.25 12.04 -3.93
CA ALA A 250 17.26 12.74 -3.11
C ALA A 250 17.70 14.09 -3.71
N SER A 251 17.87 14.15 -5.04
CA SER A 251 18.29 15.36 -5.76
C SER A 251 17.32 16.53 -5.61
N PHE A 252 16.04 16.27 -5.32
CA PHE A 252 15.00 17.28 -5.14
C PHE A 252 14.92 17.84 -3.71
N LEU A 253 15.72 17.32 -2.77
CA LEU A 253 15.76 17.82 -1.39
C LEU A 253 16.78 18.94 -1.25
N GLU A 254 16.36 20.08 -0.71
CA GLU A 254 17.22 21.24 -0.46
C GLU A 254 18.21 20.98 0.69
N ASP A 255 17.72 20.39 1.79
CA ASP A 255 18.52 20.06 2.96
C ASP A 255 19.57 18.98 2.63
N ARG A 256 20.85 19.32 2.84
CA ARG A 256 21.99 18.44 2.54
C ARG A 256 22.04 17.18 3.42
N ALA A 257 21.60 17.25 4.68
CA ALA A 257 21.53 16.09 5.56
C ALA A 257 20.41 15.14 5.11
N ALA A 258 19.23 15.66 4.79
CA ALA A 258 18.13 14.87 4.27
C ALA A 258 18.47 14.22 2.93
N ARG A 259 19.04 14.98 1.99
CA ARG A 259 19.55 14.48 0.70
C ARG A 259 20.50 13.30 0.89
N ARG A 260 21.48 13.42 1.80
CA ARG A 260 22.44 12.34 2.11
C ARG A 260 21.73 11.09 2.65
N VAL A 261 20.76 11.25 3.55
CA VAL A 261 20.01 10.12 4.12
C VAL A 261 19.15 9.42 3.07
N VAL A 262 18.41 10.17 2.25
CA VAL A 262 17.60 9.58 1.17
C VAL A 262 18.49 8.86 0.16
N TYR A 263 19.54 9.51 -0.33
CA TYR A 263 20.46 8.90 -1.31
C TYR A 263 21.13 7.64 -0.76
N ARG A 264 21.61 7.67 0.49
CA ARG A 264 22.22 6.49 1.12
C ARG A 264 21.25 5.33 1.23
N ASN A 265 19.98 5.58 1.56
CA ASN A 265 18.98 4.52 1.65
C ASN A 265 18.53 4.03 0.27
N PHE A 266 18.49 4.90 -0.73
CA PHE A 266 18.34 4.50 -2.14
C PHE A 266 19.46 3.56 -2.57
N CYS A 267 20.74 3.91 -2.35
CA CYS A 267 21.87 3.01 -2.63
C CYS A 267 21.75 1.69 -1.89
N ARG A 268 21.41 1.71 -0.59
CA ARG A 268 21.21 0.49 0.21
C ARG A 268 20.10 -0.41 -0.37
N LEU A 269 18.99 0.15 -0.83
CA LEU A 269 17.93 -0.62 -1.48
C LEU A 269 18.46 -1.31 -2.75
N ASN A 270 19.21 -0.57 -3.57
CA ASN A 270 19.76 -1.05 -4.85
C ASN A 270 20.89 -2.08 -4.70
N GLU A 271 21.80 -1.85 -3.76
CA GLU A 271 23.07 -2.58 -3.67
C GLU A 271 23.00 -3.74 -2.69
N LEU A 272 22.10 -3.69 -1.69
CA LEU A 272 22.00 -4.71 -0.65
C LEU A 272 20.65 -5.44 -0.65
N VAL A 273 19.53 -4.70 -0.62
CA VAL A 273 18.20 -5.31 -0.48
C VAL A 273 17.79 -6.01 -1.78
N GLU A 274 17.98 -5.36 -2.91
CA GLU A 274 17.60 -5.91 -4.21
C GLU A 274 18.35 -7.21 -4.57
N PRO A 275 19.71 -7.27 -4.51
CA PRO A 275 20.41 -8.52 -4.81
C PRO A 275 20.08 -9.63 -3.81
N LEU A 276 19.77 -9.29 -2.55
CA LEU A 276 19.31 -10.26 -1.57
C LEU A 276 17.97 -10.88 -1.98
N LEU A 277 16.97 -10.05 -2.29
CA LEU A 277 15.63 -10.53 -2.69
C LEU A 277 15.67 -11.30 -4.01
N ILE A 278 16.52 -10.92 -4.97
CA ILE A 278 16.76 -11.68 -6.20
C ILE A 278 17.33 -13.07 -5.87
N ARG A 279 18.35 -13.15 -5.00
CA ARG A 279 18.93 -14.44 -4.58
C ARG A 279 17.91 -15.33 -3.86
N ILE A 280 17.08 -14.76 -2.99
CA ILE A 280 16.01 -15.49 -2.30
C ILE A 280 15.02 -16.06 -3.32
N ASN A 281 14.57 -15.25 -4.28
CA ASN A 281 13.65 -15.70 -5.33
C ASN A 281 14.24 -16.77 -6.25
N ASN A 282 15.51 -16.64 -6.63
CA ASN A 282 16.21 -17.67 -7.39
C ASN A 282 16.35 -18.98 -6.60
N ARG A 283 16.53 -18.91 -5.28
CA ARG A 283 16.55 -20.10 -4.43
C ARG A 283 15.17 -20.77 -4.38
N ARG A 284 14.08 -20.00 -4.19
CA ARG A 284 12.71 -20.53 -4.24
C ARG A 284 12.45 -21.34 -5.51
N LEU A 285 12.84 -20.81 -6.67
CA LEU A 285 12.70 -21.52 -7.95
C LEU A 285 13.50 -22.83 -8.00
N LYS A 286 14.75 -22.82 -7.51
CA LYS A 286 15.57 -24.04 -7.42
C LYS A 286 14.96 -25.09 -6.48
N ASP A 287 14.28 -24.65 -5.44
CA ASP A 287 13.60 -25.50 -4.47
C ASP A 287 12.19 -25.95 -4.95
N GLY A 288 11.79 -25.61 -6.18
CA GLY A 288 10.49 -26.00 -6.76
C GLY A 288 9.32 -25.10 -6.37
N HIS A 289 9.58 -23.94 -5.76
CA HIS A 289 8.57 -22.94 -5.40
C HIS A 289 8.47 -21.80 -6.42
N LEU A 290 7.33 -21.10 -6.45
CA LEU A 290 7.15 -19.90 -7.26
C LEU A 290 8.01 -18.73 -6.74
N ALA A 291 8.52 -17.88 -7.63
CA ALA A 291 9.12 -16.62 -7.22
C ALA A 291 8.05 -15.63 -6.73
N TYR A 292 8.46 -14.72 -5.85
CA TYR A 292 7.72 -13.55 -5.37
C TYR A 292 8.53 -12.28 -5.67
N PRO A 293 8.48 -11.75 -6.90
CA PRO A 293 9.33 -10.64 -7.32
C PRO A 293 8.82 -9.25 -6.89
N TYR A 294 7.64 -9.17 -6.29
CA TYR A 294 6.91 -7.91 -6.10
C TYR A 294 7.59 -6.93 -5.13
N PHE A 295 8.46 -7.40 -4.23
CA PHE A 295 9.23 -6.54 -3.33
C PHE A 295 10.64 -6.21 -3.80
N ILE A 296 11.01 -6.57 -5.03
CA ILE A 296 12.29 -6.17 -5.61
C ILE A 296 12.30 -4.64 -5.79
N PRO A 297 13.25 -3.90 -5.15
CA PRO A 297 13.26 -2.43 -5.11
C PRO A 297 13.18 -1.69 -6.44
N ARG A 298 13.67 -2.25 -7.55
CA ARG A 298 13.51 -1.66 -8.89
C ARG A 298 12.08 -1.51 -9.37
N TRP A 299 11.15 -2.27 -8.80
CA TRP A 299 9.74 -2.26 -9.17
C TRP A 299 8.84 -1.57 -8.13
N LEU A 300 9.44 -1.02 -7.08
CA LEU A 300 8.71 -0.34 -6.01
C LEU A 300 8.59 1.16 -6.33
N PRO A 301 7.39 1.71 -6.51
CA PRO A 301 7.21 3.16 -6.57
C PRO A 301 7.42 3.82 -5.20
N ASN A 302 7.51 5.15 -5.17
CA ASN A 302 7.51 5.89 -3.91
C ASN A 302 6.16 5.83 -3.18
N GLY A 303 5.05 5.66 -3.88
CA GLY A 303 3.74 5.60 -3.26
C GLY A 303 2.71 4.93 -4.17
N ILE A 304 1.44 5.19 -3.89
CA ILE A 304 0.34 4.62 -4.68
C ILE A 304 0.29 5.27 -6.06
N GLN A 305 0.46 4.44 -7.09
CA GLN A 305 0.45 4.81 -8.51
C GLN A 305 -0.28 3.69 -9.27
N THR A 306 -1.45 4.03 -9.80
CA THR A 306 -2.46 3.15 -10.42
C THR A 306 -3.31 4.00 -11.32
#